data_AF-A0A271M0R8-F1
#
_entry.id   AF-A0A271M0R8-F1
#
_cell.length_a   1.000
_cell.length_b   1.000
_cell.length_c   1.000
_cell.angle_alpha   90.00
_cell.angle_beta   90.00
_cell.angle_gamma   90.00
#
_symmetry.space_group_name_H-M   'P 1'
#
loop_
_entity.id
_entity.type
_entity.pdbx_description
1 polymer ?
#
loop_
_entity_poly.entity_id
_entity_poly.type
_entity_poly.pdbx_seq_one_letter_code
_entity_poly.pdbx_strand_id
1 'polypeptide(L)'
;MRITLVTLLTFWALNTFPIFVHAKEDSIKIVQEFKPPNSLLISPEKPTPASSIQLYDFDQDGQNEIIFTFEIKANEQPSPSQIGAMILKKKKTSWQKIREIKTQGVGLDFSGLADITGDGTKEYLFGVTRGAAIGSNLEILQWTNYSLQKIADAPYHIMDIVIKNKKIGIATWNMYIGDSYLVDVLKWNGERLVYNKALYLKYYPTIEKFYKEKISKMNAWFYWYCLADAQIKANKLEEASKSIQKGRFLAEKLPLPDAVHLFNELNHVLKEKQMSVSL
;
A
#
# COMPACT_ATOMS: atom_id res chain seq x y z
N MET A 1 -29.58 -19.51 60.23
CA MET A 1 -30.15 -19.45 58.86
C MET A 1 -29.43 -18.34 58.11
N ARG A 2 -29.08 -18.58 56.85
CA ARG A 2 -27.85 -18.13 56.17
C ARG A 2 -27.75 -16.61 55.89
N ILE A 3 -26.54 -16.10 56.12
CA ILE A 3 -26.00 -14.80 55.69
C ILE A 3 -25.55 -14.95 54.24
N THR A 4 -26.00 -14.09 53.34
CA THR A 4 -25.55 -14.05 51.94
C THR A 4 -24.48 -12.98 51.78
N LEU A 5 -23.27 -13.43 51.46
CA LEU A 5 -22.06 -12.66 51.24
C LEU A 5 -22.07 -12.06 49.83
N VAL A 6 -21.94 -10.73 49.72
CA VAL A 6 -21.74 -10.02 48.45
C VAL A 6 -20.24 -9.89 48.22
N THR A 7 -19.68 -10.67 47.29
CA THR A 7 -18.29 -10.50 46.83
C THR A 7 -18.23 -9.45 45.74
N LEU A 8 -17.63 -8.31 46.08
CA LEU A 8 -17.28 -7.21 45.18
C LEU A 8 -16.05 -7.61 44.35
N LEU A 9 -16.23 -7.85 43.05
CA LEU A 9 -15.12 -8.05 42.11
C LEU A 9 -14.54 -6.68 41.74
N THR A 10 -13.43 -6.31 42.35
CA THR A 10 -12.65 -5.13 41.98
C THR A 10 -11.84 -5.43 40.72
N PHE A 11 -12.27 -4.84 39.60
CA PHE A 11 -11.49 -4.81 38.36
C PHE A 11 -10.23 -3.95 38.58
N TRP A 12 -9.07 -4.59 38.74
CA TRP A 12 -7.78 -3.92 38.62
C TRP A 12 -7.56 -3.54 37.15
N ALA A 13 -7.80 -2.27 36.81
CA ALA A 13 -7.32 -1.70 35.57
C ALA A 13 -5.78 -1.58 35.66
N LEU A 14 -5.07 -2.52 35.03
CA LEU A 14 -3.62 -2.39 34.83
C LEU A 14 -3.36 -1.17 33.95
N ASN A 15 -2.68 -0.19 34.55
CA ASN A 15 -2.35 1.11 34.00
C ASN A 15 -1.18 0.94 33.01
N THR A 16 -1.45 0.64 31.73
CA THR A 16 -0.44 0.39 30.69
C THR A 16 0.07 1.65 29.99
N PHE A 17 -0.49 2.82 30.31
CA PHE A 17 -0.11 4.10 29.70
C PHE A 17 1.35 4.57 29.93
N PRO A 18 1.99 4.41 31.11
CA PRO A 18 3.30 5.02 31.34
C PRO A 18 4.43 4.35 30.55
N ILE A 19 4.35 3.03 30.31
CA ILE A 19 5.40 2.28 29.58
C ILE A 19 5.47 2.72 28.11
N PHE A 20 4.31 2.96 27.48
CA PHE A 20 4.25 3.38 26.08
C PHE A 20 4.73 4.82 25.88
N VAL A 21 4.42 5.71 26.82
CA VAL A 21 4.91 7.10 26.80
C VAL A 21 6.42 7.15 27.00
N HIS A 22 6.95 6.39 27.96
CA HIS A 22 8.38 6.34 28.25
C HIS A 22 9.21 5.76 27.08
N ALA A 23 8.75 4.65 26.48
CA ALA A 23 9.40 4.05 25.32
C ALA A 23 9.44 5.01 24.11
N LYS A 24 8.41 5.84 23.94
CA LYS A 24 8.33 6.84 22.88
C LYS A 24 9.26 8.03 23.13
N GLU A 25 9.34 8.53 24.36
CA GLU A 25 10.26 9.63 24.74
C GLU A 25 11.73 9.25 24.55
N ASP A 26 12.11 8.03 24.93
CA ASP A 26 13.48 7.56 24.74
C ASP A 26 13.83 7.38 23.26
N SER A 27 12.88 6.87 22.47
CA SER A 27 13.04 6.74 21.01
C SER A 27 13.30 8.08 20.33
N ILE A 28 12.66 9.17 20.78
CA ILE A 28 12.87 10.51 20.21
C ILE A 28 14.31 10.98 20.41
N LYS A 29 14.89 10.79 21.60
CA LYS A 29 16.28 11.20 21.88
C LYS A 29 17.26 10.49 20.95
N ILE A 30 17.10 9.17 20.80
CA ILE A 30 17.90 8.36 19.90
C ILE A 30 17.73 8.84 18.46
N VAL A 31 16.50 9.09 18.01
CA VAL A 31 16.25 9.57 16.65
C VAL A 31 16.95 10.92 16.40
N GLN A 32 16.97 11.84 17.35
CA GLN A 32 17.66 13.13 17.18
C GLN A 32 19.18 12.96 17.00
N GLU A 33 19.80 11.97 17.64
CA GLU A 33 21.23 11.69 17.50
C GLU A 33 21.59 11.13 16.11
N PHE A 34 20.69 10.34 15.51
CA PHE A 34 20.94 9.64 14.24
C PHE A 34 20.37 10.34 13.01
N LYS A 35 19.45 11.27 13.20
CA LYS A 35 18.77 11.98 12.11
C LYS A 35 19.80 12.73 11.23
N PRO A 36 19.69 12.63 9.89
CA PRO A 36 20.62 13.33 9.00
C PRO A 36 20.61 14.84 9.23
N PRO A 37 21.77 15.53 9.06
CA PRO A 37 21.83 16.99 9.13
C PRO A 37 20.81 17.65 8.21
N ASN A 38 20.24 18.77 8.65
CA ASN A 38 19.25 19.58 7.90
C ASN A 38 17.97 18.83 7.48
N SER A 39 17.71 17.65 8.03
CA SER A 39 16.45 16.95 7.76
C SER A 39 15.35 17.37 8.73
N LEU A 40 14.10 17.02 8.40
CA LEU A 40 12.92 17.13 9.27
C LEU A 40 12.30 15.74 9.43
N LEU A 41 11.78 15.41 10.61
CA LEU A 41 10.99 14.19 10.76
C LEU A 41 9.63 14.43 10.11
N ILE A 42 9.17 13.49 9.30
CA ILE A 42 7.90 13.60 8.59
C ILE A 42 7.08 12.32 8.81
N SER A 43 5.78 12.47 8.99
CA SER A 43 4.84 11.34 9.04
C SER A 43 4.37 11.01 7.63
N PRO A 44 4.12 9.73 7.31
CA PRO A 44 3.51 9.38 6.03
C PRO A 44 2.05 9.81 5.96
N GLU A 45 1.48 9.88 4.76
CA GLU A 45 0.02 10.03 4.61
C GLU A 45 -0.73 8.78 5.09
N LYS A 46 -0.14 7.59 4.87
CA LYS A 46 -0.69 6.27 5.21
C LYS A 46 0.35 5.36 5.87
N PRO A 47 -0.08 4.41 6.72
CA PRO A 47 -1.44 4.21 7.22
C PRO A 47 -1.82 5.26 8.28
N THR A 48 -3.11 5.41 8.58
CA THR A 48 -3.63 6.29 9.64
C THR A 48 -3.98 5.47 10.90
N PRO A 49 -3.54 5.85 12.12
CA PRO A 49 -2.74 7.03 12.44
C PRO A 49 -1.29 6.88 11.96
N ALA A 50 -0.75 7.95 11.40
CA ALA A 50 0.60 8.00 10.87
C ALA A 50 1.60 8.46 11.95
N SER A 51 2.74 7.78 12.04
CA SER A 51 3.84 8.17 12.92
C SER A 51 5.15 8.20 12.15
N SER A 52 5.92 9.27 12.36
CA SER A 52 7.28 9.41 11.82
C SER A 52 8.30 8.49 12.50
N ILE A 53 7.93 7.88 13.63
CA ILE A 53 8.74 6.90 14.36
C ILE A 53 7.89 5.65 14.62
N GLN A 54 8.41 4.48 14.28
CA GLN A 54 7.80 3.17 14.49
C GLN A 54 8.80 2.24 15.19
N LEU A 55 8.29 1.28 15.96
CA LEU A 55 9.07 0.29 16.68
C LEU A 55 8.64 -1.11 16.23
N TYR A 56 9.60 -1.94 15.85
CA TYR A 56 9.32 -3.33 15.47
C TYR A 56 10.55 -4.21 15.64
N ASP A 57 10.36 -5.40 16.20
CA ASP A 57 11.38 -6.42 16.38
C ASP A 57 11.46 -7.28 15.11
N PHE A 58 12.39 -6.93 14.21
CA PHE A 58 12.56 -7.60 12.93
C PHE A 58 13.28 -8.94 13.03
N ASP A 59 14.20 -9.10 13.98
CA ASP A 59 14.98 -10.34 14.13
C ASP A 59 14.54 -11.22 15.30
N GLN A 60 13.43 -10.84 15.93
CA GLN A 60 12.75 -11.60 16.97
C GLN A 60 13.64 -11.83 18.21
N ASP A 61 14.53 -10.90 18.51
CA ASP A 61 15.42 -10.96 19.67
C ASP A 61 14.79 -10.40 20.96
N GLY A 62 13.54 -9.93 20.87
CA GLY A 62 12.79 -9.32 21.96
C GLY A 62 13.05 -7.82 22.15
N GLN A 63 13.90 -7.20 21.33
CA GLN A 63 14.17 -5.76 21.32
C GLN A 63 13.76 -5.16 19.99
N ASN A 64 12.87 -4.17 20.05
CA ASN A 64 12.45 -3.47 18.84
C ASN A 64 13.59 -2.66 18.20
N GLU A 65 13.71 -2.76 16.88
CA GLU A 65 14.36 -1.74 16.07
C GLU A 65 13.51 -0.46 16.03
N ILE A 66 14.21 0.67 15.86
CA ILE A 66 13.59 1.97 15.62
C ILE A 66 13.59 2.23 14.12
N ILE A 67 12.43 2.54 13.56
CA ILE A 67 12.26 3.02 12.19
C ILE A 67 11.84 4.47 12.29
N PHE A 68 12.50 5.37 11.57
CA PHE A 68 12.02 6.75 11.46
C PHE A 68 12.15 7.30 10.05
N THR A 69 11.19 8.16 9.69
CA THR A 69 11.13 8.80 8.37
C THR A 69 11.48 10.28 8.46
N PHE A 70 12.20 10.74 7.44
CA PHE A 70 12.71 12.10 7.38
C PHE A 70 12.66 12.66 5.96
N GLU A 71 12.70 13.98 5.86
CA GLU A 71 12.83 14.74 4.63
C GLU A 71 14.06 15.64 4.71
N ILE A 72 14.91 15.62 3.69
CA ILE A 72 15.90 16.67 3.43
C ILE A 72 15.33 17.52 2.31
N LYS A 73 14.96 18.77 2.63
CA LYS A 73 14.38 19.69 1.66
C LYS A 73 15.37 20.01 0.55
N ALA A 74 14.89 20.10 -0.68
CA ALA A 74 15.68 20.64 -1.77
C ALA A 74 16.00 22.13 -1.53
N ASN A 75 17.21 22.54 -1.89
CA ASN A 75 17.66 23.93 -1.73
C ASN A 75 16.95 24.90 -2.69
N GLU A 76 16.52 24.40 -3.86
CA GLU A 76 15.88 25.19 -4.91
C GLU A 76 14.71 24.43 -5.55
N GLN A 77 13.57 25.09 -5.68
CA GLN A 77 12.43 24.56 -6.43
C GLN A 77 12.69 24.73 -7.94
N PRO A 78 12.24 23.79 -8.81
CA PRO A 78 11.31 22.69 -8.56
C PRO A 78 11.99 21.36 -8.22
N SER A 79 13.23 21.37 -7.70
CA SER A 79 13.93 20.12 -7.40
C SER A 79 13.20 19.33 -6.29
N PRO A 80 13.00 18.01 -6.46
CA PRO A 80 12.35 17.22 -5.44
C PRO A 80 13.22 17.10 -4.19
N SER A 81 12.59 17.10 -3.01
CA SER A 81 13.23 16.78 -1.74
C SER A 81 13.76 15.34 -1.74
N GLN A 82 14.67 15.03 -0.82
CA GLN A 82 15.00 13.64 -0.51
C GLN A 82 14.14 13.16 0.66
N ILE A 83 13.28 12.18 0.37
CA ILE A 83 12.47 11.49 1.36
C ILE A 83 13.22 10.22 1.77
N GLY A 84 13.33 9.97 3.07
CA GLY A 84 14.11 8.85 3.57
C GLY A 84 13.51 8.16 4.78
N ALA A 85 14.00 6.94 5.00
CA ALA A 85 13.76 6.15 6.18
C ALA A 85 15.10 5.67 6.73
N MET A 86 15.23 5.64 8.05
CA MET A 86 16.39 5.10 8.73
C MET A 86 15.93 4.08 9.77
N ILE A 87 16.66 2.97 9.84
CA ILE A 87 16.40 1.89 10.77
C ILE A 87 17.61 1.72 11.68
N LEU A 88 17.36 1.69 12.98
CA LEU A 88 18.36 1.57 14.03
C LEU A 88 18.13 0.29 14.83
N LYS A 89 19.21 -0.41 15.16
CA LYS A 89 19.21 -1.56 16.07
C LYS A 89 20.12 -1.28 17.25
N LYS A 90 19.72 -1.73 18.44
CA LYS A 90 20.59 -1.69 19.62
C LYS A 90 21.56 -2.86 19.58
N LYS A 91 22.87 -2.58 19.62
CA LYS A 91 23.91 -3.61 19.80
C LYS A 91 24.63 -3.37 21.11
N LYS A 92 24.56 -4.35 22.02
CA LYS A 92 25.07 -4.24 23.39
C LYS A 92 24.43 -3.05 24.12
N THR A 93 25.14 -1.92 24.20
CA THR A 93 24.73 -0.72 24.93
C THR A 93 24.49 0.47 24.02
N SER A 94 24.79 0.41 22.73
CA SER A 94 24.64 1.54 21.80
C SER A 94 23.72 1.22 20.63
N TRP A 95 23.04 2.26 20.16
CA TRP A 95 22.28 2.20 18.90
C TRP A 95 23.21 2.28 17.71
N GLN A 96 22.87 1.56 16.66
CA GLN A 96 23.60 1.57 15.39
C GLN A 96 22.62 1.67 14.24
N LYS A 97 23.00 2.44 13.22
CA LYS A 97 22.28 2.48 11.95
C LYS A 97 22.50 1.18 11.20
N ILE A 98 21.42 0.47 10.91
CA ILE A 98 21.46 -0.79 10.14
C ILE A 98 21.07 -0.60 8.68
N ARG A 99 20.25 0.42 8.40
CA ARG A 99 19.81 0.77 7.05
C ARG A 99 19.42 2.23 6.97
N GLU A 100 19.71 2.83 5.82
CA GLU A 100 19.20 4.14 5.42
C GLU A 100 18.71 4.03 3.98
N ILE A 101 17.53 4.56 3.71
CA ILE A 101 16.91 4.62 2.39
C ILE A 101 16.67 6.09 2.11
N LYS A 102 17.00 6.53 0.89
CA LYS A 102 16.79 7.89 0.41
C LYS A 102 16.32 7.83 -1.04
N THR A 103 15.19 8.46 -1.31
CA THR A 103 14.59 8.52 -2.63
C THR A 103 14.14 9.95 -2.89
N GLN A 104 14.37 10.44 -4.11
CA GLN A 104 13.85 11.74 -4.52
C GLN A 104 12.33 11.68 -4.66
N GLY A 105 11.63 12.64 -4.06
CA GLY A 105 10.18 12.70 -4.10
C GLY A 105 9.64 14.04 -3.63
N VAL A 106 8.34 14.20 -3.82
CA VAL A 106 7.58 15.39 -3.42
C VAL A 106 6.74 15.13 -2.16
N GLY A 107 6.75 13.89 -1.65
CA GLY A 107 6.01 13.51 -0.45
C GLY A 107 6.24 12.06 -0.04
N LEU A 108 5.82 11.74 1.19
CA LEU A 108 5.83 10.39 1.76
C LEU A 108 4.39 9.87 1.83
N ASP A 109 3.99 9.06 0.86
CA ASP A 109 2.64 8.48 0.81
C ASP A 109 2.49 7.35 1.85
N PHE A 110 3.46 6.44 1.93
CA PHE A 110 3.34 5.26 2.79
C PHE A 110 4.59 5.00 3.62
N SER A 111 4.42 4.71 4.91
CA SER A 111 5.46 4.11 5.75
C SER A 111 4.82 3.22 6.79
N GLY A 112 4.97 1.91 6.66
CA GLY A 112 4.29 0.95 7.53
C GLY A 112 4.86 -0.45 7.46
N LEU A 113 4.25 -1.36 8.21
CA LEU A 113 4.73 -2.74 8.39
C LEU A 113 3.64 -3.74 8.01
N ALA A 114 3.99 -4.73 7.19
CA ALA A 114 3.09 -5.80 6.77
C ALA A 114 3.86 -7.09 6.45
N ASP A 115 3.35 -8.25 6.85
CA ASP A 115 3.91 -9.57 6.54
C ASP A 115 3.54 -9.99 5.11
N ILE A 116 4.20 -9.37 4.13
CA ILE A 116 4.03 -9.54 2.67
C ILE A 116 4.46 -10.92 2.21
N THR A 117 5.54 -11.45 2.82
CA THR A 117 6.08 -12.76 2.47
C THR A 117 5.28 -13.91 3.08
N GLY A 118 4.58 -13.66 4.19
CA GLY A 118 3.78 -14.64 4.91
C GLY A 118 4.63 -15.53 5.83
N ASP A 119 5.85 -15.11 6.19
CA ASP A 119 6.77 -15.85 7.05
C ASP A 119 6.53 -15.56 8.55
N GLY A 120 5.62 -14.63 8.87
CA GLY A 120 5.29 -14.22 10.23
C GLY A 120 6.06 -13.00 10.72
N THR A 121 7.09 -12.56 10.00
CA THR A 121 7.83 -11.32 10.22
C THR A 121 7.32 -10.27 9.22
N LYS A 122 7.07 -9.05 9.70
CA LYS A 122 6.60 -7.98 8.82
C LYS A 122 7.75 -7.39 8.04
N GLU A 123 7.55 -7.20 6.75
CA GLU A 123 8.37 -6.33 5.93
C GLU A 123 8.06 -4.86 6.21
N TYR A 124 9.08 -4.02 6.01
CA TYR A 124 8.93 -2.58 5.99
C TYR A 124 8.55 -2.10 4.59
N LEU A 125 7.46 -1.34 4.51
CA LEU A 125 6.91 -0.78 3.28
C LEU A 125 7.13 0.73 3.28
N PHE A 126 7.80 1.24 2.26
CA PHE A 126 8.19 2.64 2.13
C PHE A 126 7.78 3.19 0.76
N GLY A 127 6.77 4.05 0.74
CA GLY A 127 6.14 4.59 -0.46
C GLY A 127 6.39 6.09 -0.62
N VAL A 128 7.15 6.47 -1.66
CA VAL A 128 7.51 7.87 -1.93
C VAL A 128 6.78 8.38 -3.17
N THR A 129 6.14 9.54 -3.04
CA THR A 129 5.43 10.22 -4.14
C THR A 129 6.44 10.89 -5.06
N ARG A 130 6.44 10.53 -6.34
CA ARG A 130 7.32 11.12 -7.37
C ARG A 130 6.68 12.31 -8.08
N GLY A 131 5.35 12.37 -8.09
CA GLY A 131 4.57 13.47 -8.64
C GLY A 131 3.17 13.01 -9.01
N ALA A 132 2.20 13.93 -9.11
CA ALA A 132 0.79 13.57 -9.32
C ALA A 132 0.53 12.70 -10.56
N ALA A 133 1.20 13.00 -11.69
CA ALA A 133 1.04 12.23 -12.92
C ALA A 133 1.80 10.88 -12.88
N ILE A 134 2.96 10.83 -12.21
CA ILE A 134 3.81 9.62 -12.15
C ILE A 134 3.31 8.65 -11.08
N GLY A 135 2.70 9.18 -10.02
CA GLY A 135 2.31 8.44 -8.83
C GLY A 135 3.47 8.32 -7.82
N SER A 136 3.36 7.27 -7.02
CA SER A 136 4.29 6.86 -5.97
C SER A 136 4.99 5.56 -6.34
N ASN A 137 6.12 5.29 -5.71
CA ASN A 137 6.80 4.01 -5.80
C ASN A 137 6.93 3.41 -4.41
N LEU A 138 6.44 2.19 -4.24
CA LEU A 138 6.58 1.39 -3.04
C LEU A 138 7.89 0.62 -3.08
N GLU A 139 8.69 0.68 -2.04
CA GLU A 139 9.77 -0.27 -1.75
C GLU A 139 9.35 -1.20 -0.60
N ILE A 140 9.62 -2.49 -0.76
CA ILE A 140 9.34 -3.52 0.26
C ILE A 140 10.68 -4.10 0.71
N LEU A 141 10.93 -4.00 2.01
CA LEU A 141 12.18 -4.42 2.62
C LEU A 141 11.96 -5.54 3.63
N GLN A 142 12.70 -6.62 3.47
CA GLN A 142 12.70 -7.78 4.36
C GLN A 142 13.99 -7.83 5.18
N TRP A 143 13.85 -8.29 6.43
CA TRP A 143 15.00 -8.56 7.27
C TRP A 143 15.73 -9.81 6.80
N THR A 144 16.95 -9.64 6.30
CA THR A 144 17.82 -10.74 5.88
C THR A 144 19.27 -10.39 6.20
N ASN A 145 20.07 -11.37 6.60
CA ASN A 145 21.51 -11.17 6.87
C ASN A 145 21.81 -9.99 7.81
N TYR A 146 21.05 -9.85 8.91
CA TYR A 146 21.22 -8.81 9.94
C TYR A 146 20.98 -7.36 9.46
N SER A 147 20.25 -7.16 8.36
CA SER A 147 19.83 -5.84 7.88
C SER A 147 18.52 -5.94 7.08
N LEU A 148 17.94 -4.80 6.72
CA LEU A 148 16.82 -4.73 5.79
C LEU A 148 17.32 -4.66 4.34
N GLN A 149 16.85 -5.58 3.50
CA GLN A 149 17.14 -5.62 2.07
C GLN A 149 15.86 -5.44 1.26
N LYS A 150 15.94 -4.67 0.17
CA LYS A 150 14.81 -4.53 -0.75
C LYS A 150 14.56 -5.86 -1.46
N ILE A 151 13.34 -6.37 -1.34
CA ILE A 151 12.91 -7.62 -2.00
C ILE A 151 11.95 -7.37 -3.17
N ALA A 152 11.26 -6.22 -3.18
CA ALA A 152 10.37 -5.82 -4.26
C ALA A 152 10.16 -4.31 -4.30
N ASP A 153 9.66 -3.84 -5.43
CA ASP A 153 9.04 -2.54 -5.58
C ASP A 153 7.79 -2.61 -6.48
N ALA A 154 6.95 -1.58 -6.40
CA ALA A 154 5.78 -1.43 -7.26
C ALA A 154 5.36 0.03 -7.42
N PRO A 155 5.09 0.51 -8.65
CA PRO A 155 4.46 1.81 -8.85
C PRO A 155 2.97 1.77 -8.50
N TYR A 156 2.43 2.90 -8.05
CA TYR A 156 1.01 3.06 -7.75
C TYR A 156 0.61 4.53 -7.68
N HIS A 157 -0.67 4.84 -7.94
CA HIS A 157 -1.28 6.13 -7.58
C HIS A 157 -2.16 5.99 -6.34
N ILE A 158 -2.80 4.84 -6.16
CA ILE A 158 -3.47 4.45 -4.92
C ILE A 158 -3.02 3.03 -4.57
N MET A 159 -2.77 2.79 -3.28
CA MET A 159 -2.41 1.47 -2.77
C MET A 159 -3.28 1.10 -1.58
N ASP A 160 -3.71 -0.16 -1.56
CA ASP A 160 -4.31 -0.81 -0.40
C ASP A 160 -3.58 -2.12 -0.06
N ILE A 161 -3.42 -2.39 1.24
CA ILE A 161 -3.03 -3.71 1.72
C ILE A 161 -4.27 -4.60 1.78
N VAL A 162 -4.24 -5.73 1.09
CA VAL A 162 -5.34 -6.69 1.00
C VAL A 162 -5.08 -7.87 1.92
N ILE A 163 -5.75 -7.93 3.07
CA ILE A 163 -5.63 -9.04 4.03
C ILE A 163 -6.92 -9.88 4.03
N LYS A 164 -6.84 -11.18 3.68
CA LYS A 164 -7.98 -12.08 3.79
C LYS A 164 -7.58 -13.55 3.94
N ASN A 165 -8.07 -14.20 5.00
CA ASN A 165 -7.78 -15.61 5.37
C ASN A 165 -6.28 -15.89 5.45
N LYS A 166 -5.53 -15.07 6.19
CA LYS A 166 -4.06 -15.11 6.31
C LYS A 166 -3.28 -14.92 5.01
N LYS A 167 -3.96 -14.66 3.88
CA LYS A 167 -3.32 -14.25 2.64
C LYS A 167 -3.26 -12.74 2.61
N ILE A 168 -2.07 -12.21 2.38
CA ILE A 168 -1.81 -10.81 2.18
C ILE A 168 -1.50 -10.53 0.71
N GLY A 169 -1.80 -9.32 0.25
CA GLY A 169 -1.39 -8.82 -1.04
C GLY A 169 -1.48 -7.31 -1.07
N ILE A 170 -1.12 -6.74 -2.20
CA ILE A 170 -1.09 -5.29 -2.41
C ILE A 170 -1.95 -4.99 -3.63
N ALA A 171 -3.00 -4.21 -3.46
CA ALA A 171 -3.75 -3.67 -4.59
C ALA A 171 -3.07 -2.37 -5.04
N THR A 172 -2.65 -2.32 -6.30
CA THR A 172 -2.07 -1.12 -6.92
C THR A 172 -3.06 -0.57 -7.94
N TRP A 173 -3.43 0.68 -7.78
CA TRP A 173 -4.28 1.43 -8.71
C TRP A 173 -3.37 2.38 -9.47
N ASN A 174 -3.19 2.12 -10.76
CA ASN A 174 -2.34 2.92 -11.63
C ASN A 174 -3.22 3.82 -12.48
N MET A 175 -2.97 5.13 -12.43
CA MET A 175 -3.76 6.12 -13.17
C MET A 175 -3.73 5.80 -14.66
N TYR A 176 -4.91 5.80 -15.27
CA TYR A 176 -5.09 5.60 -16.71
C TYR A 176 -5.38 6.93 -17.39
N ILE A 177 -6.58 7.48 -17.16
CA ILE A 177 -6.99 8.80 -17.67
C ILE A 177 -7.78 9.54 -16.60
N GLY A 178 -7.42 10.79 -16.32
CA GLY A 178 -8.05 11.59 -15.27
C GLY A 178 -7.96 10.88 -13.92
N ASP A 179 -9.09 10.63 -13.29
CA ASP A 179 -9.23 9.92 -12.03
C ASP A 179 -9.73 8.46 -12.20
N SER A 180 -9.44 7.85 -13.36
CA SER A 180 -9.62 6.42 -13.61
C SER A 180 -8.30 5.66 -13.49
N TYR A 181 -8.39 4.38 -13.14
CA TYR A 181 -7.27 3.54 -12.74
C TYR A 181 -7.37 2.10 -13.25
N LEU A 182 -6.28 1.57 -13.80
CA LEU A 182 -6.14 0.14 -13.98
C LEU A 182 -5.62 -0.47 -12.67
N VAL A 183 -6.29 -1.51 -12.20
CA VAL A 183 -6.03 -2.11 -10.88
C VAL A 183 -5.48 -3.51 -11.04
N ASP A 184 -4.40 -3.80 -10.33
CA ASP A 184 -3.89 -5.14 -10.12
C ASP A 184 -3.80 -5.46 -8.62
N VAL A 185 -3.90 -6.74 -8.29
CA VAL A 185 -3.70 -7.22 -6.91
C VAL A 185 -2.56 -8.21 -6.93
N LEU A 186 -1.46 -7.82 -6.28
CA LEU A 186 -0.19 -8.49 -6.31
C LEU A 186 0.02 -9.31 -5.03
N LYS A 187 0.70 -10.44 -5.16
CA LYS A 187 1.15 -11.28 -4.05
C LYS A 187 2.62 -11.64 -4.26
N TRP A 188 3.39 -11.72 -3.17
CA TRP A 188 4.70 -12.35 -3.18
C TRP A 188 4.61 -13.84 -3.56
N ASN A 189 5.47 -14.29 -4.47
CA ASN A 189 5.57 -15.70 -4.87
C ASN A 189 6.84 -16.41 -4.39
N GLY A 190 7.67 -15.75 -3.57
CA GLY A 190 9.00 -16.23 -3.17
C GLY A 190 10.15 -15.48 -3.84
N GLU A 191 9.90 -14.78 -4.93
CA GLU A 191 10.93 -14.08 -5.72
C GLU A 191 10.53 -12.65 -6.09
N ARG A 192 9.27 -12.44 -6.45
CA ARG A 192 8.74 -11.13 -6.87
C ARG A 192 7.25 -10.99 -6.55
N LEU A 193 6.76 -9.77 -6.65
CA LEU A 193 5.32 -9.49 -6.67
C LEU A 193 4.73 -9.93 -8.02
N VAL A 194 3.68 -10.75 -7.97
CA VAL A 194 2.97 -11.23 -9.16
C VAL A 194 1.46 -11.07 -8.99
N TYR A 195 0.75 -10.88 -10.10
CA TYR A 195 -0.70 -10.84 -10.11
C TYR A 195 -1.30 -12.08 -9.43
N ASN A 196 -2.28 -11.87 -8.56
CA ASN A 196 -2.96 -12.94 -7.84
C ASN A 196 -4.47 -12.90 -8.07
N LYS A 197 -4.96 -13.80 -8.95
CA LYS A 197 -6.39 -13.92 -9.28
C LYS A 197 -7.28 -14.09 -8.04
N ALA A 198 -6.87 -14.91 -7.07
CA ALA A 198 -7.70 -15.20 -5.91
C ALA A 198 -7.88 -13.98 -4.98
N LEU A 199 -6.83 -13.18 -4.78
CA LEU A 199 -6.91 -11.94 -4.02
C LEU A 199 -7.62 -10.85 -4.83
N TYR A 200 -7.39 -10.78 -6.14
CA TYR A 200 -8.09 -9.88 -7.04
C TYR A 200 -9.61 -10.05 -6.95
N LEU A 201 -10.11 -11.29 -7.09
CA LEU A 201 -11.54 -11.60 -6.98
C LEU A 201 -12.15 -11.14 -5.66
N LYS A 202 -11.36 -11.20 -4.57
CA LYS A 202 -11.81 -10.78 -3.24
C LYS A 202 -11.85 -9.27 -3.09
N TYR A 203 -10.98 -8.55 -3.78
CA TYR A 203 -10.86 -7.10 -3.73
C TYR A 203 -11.73 -6.38 -4.78
N TYR A 204 -12.16 -7.10 -5.82
CA TYR A 204 -13.04 -6.59 -6.88
C TYR A 204 -14.28 -5.81 -6.40
N PRO A 205 -14.99 -6.19 -5.32
CA PRO A 205 -16.12 -5.39 -4.83
C PRO A 205 -15.76 -3.93 -4.51
N THR A 206 -14.54 -3.67 -4.04
CA THR A 206 -14.03 -2.31 -3.81
C THR A 206 -13.86 -1.55 -5.14
N ILE A 207 -13.26 -2.22 -6.14
CA ILE A 207 -13.07 -1.68 -7.49
C ILE A 207 -14.41 -1.36 -8.16
N GLU A 208 -15.35 -2.30 -8.09
CA GLU A 208 -16.67 -2.16 -8.68
C GLU A 208 -17.45 -1.00 -8.05
N LYS A 209 -17.43 -0.89 -6.72
CA LYS A 209 -18.07 0.20 -6.00
C LYS A 209 -17.51 1.56 -6.45
N PHE A 210 -16.17 1.69 -6.48
CA PHE A 210 -15.51 2.91 -6.93
C PHE A 210 -16.00 3.32 -8.33
N TYR A 211 -16.00 2.41 -9.30
CA TYR A 211 -16.42 2.75 -10.66
C TYR A 211 -17.91 3.02 -10.80
N LYS A 212 -18.77 2.30 -10.08
CA LYS A 212 -20.22 2.60 -10.06
C LYS A 212 -20.48 4.02 -9.57
N GLU A 213 -19.77 4.47 -8.52
CA GLU A 213 -19.87 5.83 -7.99
C GLU A 213 -19.32 6.90 -8.95
N LYS A 214 -18.24 6.60 -9.68
CA LYS A 214 -17.70 7.50 -10.71
C LYS A 214 -18.66 7.65 -11.89
N ILE A 215 -19.16 6.53 -12.41
CA ILE A 215 -20.09 6.48 -13.55
C ILE A 215 -21.42 7.18 -13.22
N SER A 216 -21.92 7.05 -11.98
CA SER A 216 -23.15 7.73 -11.57
C SER A 216 -23.02 9.25 -11.56
N LYS A 217 -21.80 9.77 -11.35
CA LYS A 217 -21.51 11.21 -11.38
C LYS A 217 -21.22 11.71 -12.79
N MET A 218 -20.49 10.91 -13.57
CA MET A 218 -20.14 11.23 -14.95
C MET A 218 -20.06 9.96 -15.79
N ASN A 219 -20.95 9.86 -16.77
CA ASN A 219 -21.02 8.73 -17.68
C ASN A 219 -19.98 8.86 -18.82
N ALA A 220 -18.69 8.68 -18.50
CA ALA A 220 -17.57 8.79 -19.43
C ALA A 220 -17.02 7.43 -19.89
N TRP A 221 -16.54 7.36 -21.13
CA TRP A 221 -16.06 6.11 -21.75
C TRP A 221 -14.90 5.46 -20.97
N PHE A 222 -13.96 6.24 -20.44
CA PHE A 222 -12.77 5.71 -19.76
C PHE A 222 -13.09 5.04 -18.42
N TYR A 223 -14.18 5.42 -17.74
CA TYR A 223 -14.64 4.69 -16.56
C TYR A 223 -15.22 3.32 -16.94
N TRP A 224 -15.97 3.24 -18.03
CA TRP A 224 -16.47 1.97 -18.55
C TRP A 224 -15.35 1.06 -19.02
N TYR A 225 -14.29 1.62 -19.61
CA TYR A 225 -13.09 0.88 -19.99
C TYR A 225 -12.42 0.23 -18.78
N CYS A 226 -12.11 1.01 -17.74
CA CYS A 226 -11.44 0.48 -16.54
C CYS A 226 -12.34 -0.49 -15.76
N LEU A 227 -13.66 -0.25 -15.72
CA LEU A 227 -14.61 -1.20 -15.13
C LEU A 227 -14.69 -2.51 -15.91
N ALA A 228 -14.68 -2.46 -17.25
CA ALA A 228 -14.66 -3.65 -18.09
C ALA A 228 -13.38 -4.47 -17.91
N ASP A 229 -12.20 -3.84 -17.88
CA ASP A 229 -10.93 -4.51 -17.53
C ASP A 229 -11.05 -5.24 -16.19
N ALA A 230 -11.56 -4.53 -15.18
CA ALA A 230 -11.72 -5.11 -13.84
C ALA A 230 -12.70 -6.29 -13.81
N GLN A 231 -13.81 -6.19 -14.54
CA GLN A 231 -14.79 -7.27 -14.68
C GLN A 231 -14.20 -8.49 -15.38
N ILE A 232 -13.43 -8.30 -16.45
CA ILE A 232 -12.72 -9.39 -17.12
C ILE A 232 -11.78 -10.07 -16.14
N LYS A 233 -10.92 -9.32 -15.44
CA LYS A 233 -10.01 -9.85 -14.40
C LYS A 233 -10.77 -10.61 -13.30
N ALA A 234 -11.96 -10.13 -12.92
CA ALA A 234 -12.84 -10.77 -11.95
C ALA A 234 -13.74 -11.91 -12.49
N ASN A 235 -13.57 -12.30 -13.76
CA ASN A 235 -14.38 -13.33 -14.43
C ASN A 235 -15.89 -13.01 -14.48
N LYS A 236 -16.24 -11.72 -14.51
CA LYS A 236 -17.60 -11.18 -14.69
C LYS A 236 -17.84 -10.87 -16.16
N LEU A 237 -17.84 -11.92 -16.97
CA LEU A 237 -17.71 -11.82 -18.43
C LEU A 237 -18.94 -11.19 -19.10
N GLU A 238 -20.14 -11.46 -18.58
CA GLU A 238 -21.37 -10.84 -19.08
C GLU A 238 -21.43 -9.34 -18.74
N GLU A 239 -21.07 -8.99 -17.51
CA GLU A 239 -20.99 -7.60 -17.07
C GLU A 239 -19.91 -6.84 -17.86
N ALA A 240 -18.75 -7.47 -18.09
CA ALA A 240 -17.69 -6.92 -18.93
C ALA A 240 -18.18 -6.63 -20.35
N SER A 241 -18.90 -7.56 -20.98
CA SER A 241 -19.48 -7.36 -22.31
C SER A 241 -20.39 -6.12 -22.36
N LYS A 242 -21.25 -5.95 -21.35
CA LYS A 242 -22.16 -4.79 -21.26
C LYS A 242 -21.36 -3.48 -21.07
N SER A 243 -20.34 -3.49 -20.21
CA SER A 243 -19.47 -2.34 -19.99
C SER A 243 -18.69 -1.95 -21.24
N ILE A 244 -18.15 -2.92 -21.99
CA ILE A 244 -17.45 -2.70 -23.26
C ILE A 244 -18.39 -2.06 -24.28
N GLN A 245 -19.58 -2.60 -24.47
CA GLN A 245 -20.57 -2.05 -25.40
C GLN A 245 -20.93 -0.61 -25.03
N LYS A 246 -21.18 -0.35 -23.74
CA LYS A 246 -21.53 0.98 -23.24
C LYS A 246 -20.41 1.99 -23.44
N GLY A 247 -19.19 1.62 -23.07
CA GLY A 247 -18.01 2.48 -23.21
C GLY A 247 -17.67 2.77 -24.67
N ARG A 248 -17.69 1.75 -25.53
CA ARG A 248 -17.45 1.90 -26.97
C ARG A 248 -18.47 2.82 -27.63
N PHE A 249 -19.75 2.66 -27.33
CA PHE A 249 -20.81 3.54 -27.84
C PHE A 249 -20.57 5.02 -27.47
N LEU A 250 -20.09 5.29 -26.26
CA LEU A 250 -19.74 6.65 -25.85
C LEU A 250 -18.51 7.19 -26.59
N ALA A 251 -17.51 6.35 -26.85
CA ALA A 251 -16.33 6.71 -27.64
C ALA A 251 -16.69 7.02 -29.11
N GLU A 252 -17.56 6.22 -29.72
CA GLU A 252 -18.07 6.43 -31.09
C GLU A 252 -18.86 7.74 -31.21
N LYS A 253 -19.62 8.12 -30.18
CA LYS A 253 -20.34 9.41 -30.12
C LYS A 253 -19.44 10.63 -30.00
N LEU A 254 -18.23 10.46 -29.46
CA LEU A 254 -17.24 11.53 -29.29
C LEU A 254 -16.18 11.55 -30.40
N PRO A 255 -16.51 10.98 -31.57
CA PRO A 255 -15.58 10.43 -32.56
C PRO A 255 -14.13 10.20 -32.10
N LEU A 256 -13.93 9.33 -31.10
CA LEU A 256 -12.60 8.99 -30.56
C LEU A 256 -12.10 7.63 -31.09
N PRO A 257 -11.44 7.56 -32.27
CA PRO A 257 -11.06 6.29 -32.89
C PRO A 257 -10.11 5.46 -32.00
N ASP A 258 -9.18 6.10 -31.29
CA ASP A 258 -8.24 5.40 -30.39
C ASP A 258 -8.99 4.74 -29.22
N ALA A 259 -9.98 5.42 -28.66
CA ALA A 259 -10.82 4.85 -27.60
C ALA A 259 -11.66 3.68 -28.12
N VAL A 260 -12.19 3.76 -29.34
CA VAL A 260 -12.90 2.64 -29.98
C VAL A 260 -11.98 1.45 -30.19
N HIS A 261 -10.73 1.69 -30.61
CA HIS A 261 -9.72 0.64 -30.76
C HIS A 261 -9.44 -0.08 -29.44
N LEU A 262 -9.25 0.66 -28.35
CA LEU A 262 -9.05 0.10 -27.00
C LEU A 262 -10.19 -0.84 -26.58
N PHE A 263 -11.45 -0.49 -26.87
CA PHE A 263 -12.57 -1.39 -26.61
C PHE A 263 -12.60 -2.63 -27.50
N ASN A 264 -12.10 -2.53 -28.74
CA ASN A 264 -11.99 -3.69 -29.63
C ASN A 264 -10.93 -4.69 -29.12
N GLU A 265 -9.78 -4.19 -28.66
CA GLU A 265 -8.75 -5.00 -28.00
C GLU A 265 -9.31 -5.68 -26.74
N LEU A 266 -10.00 -4.90 -25.89
CA LEU A 266 -10.60 -5.44 -24.66
C LEU A 266 -11.66 -6.51 -24.96
N ASN A 267 -12.41 -6.36 -26.05
CA ASN A 267 -13.36 -7.37 -26.52
C ASN A 267 -12.68 -8.64 -27.04
N HIS A 268 -11.49 -8.53 -27.63
CA HIS A 268 -10.69 -9.70 -28.00
C HIS A 268 -10.29 -10.49 -26.76
N VAL A 269 -9.75 -9.81 -25.74
CA VAL A 269 -9.38 -10.42 -24.44
C VAL A 269 -10.60 -11.09 -23.78
N LEU A 270 -11.78 -10.45 -23.83
CA LEU A 270 -13.02 -11.04 -23.33
C LEU A 270 -13.35 -12.37 -24.03
N LYS A 271 -13.28 -12.40 -25.37
CA LYS A 271 -13.58 -13.60 -26.17
C LYS A 271 -12.61 -14.73 -25.89
N GLU A 272 -11.31 -14.46 -25.82
CA GLU A 272 -10.30 -15.45 -25.42
C GLU A 272 -10.63 -16.06 -24.07
N LYS A 273 -11.02 -15.23 -23.11
CA LYS A 273 -11.38 -15.70 -21.77
C LYS A 273 -12.64 -16.55 -21.76
N GLN A 274 -13.67 -16.17 -22.52
CA GLN A 274 -14.89 -16.99 -22.68
C GLN A 274 -14.60 -18.37 -23.27
N MET A 275 -13.71 -18.45 -24.27
CA MET A 275 -13.29 -19.74 -24.84
C MET A 275 -12.57 -20.62 -23.82
N SER A 276 -11.69 -20.03 -22.99
CA SER A 276 -10.96 -20.77 -21.94
C SER A 276 -11.83 -21.31 -20.80
N VAL A 277 -13.03 -20.76 -20.61
CA VAL A 277 -13.99 -21.20 -19.58
C VAL A 277 -14.94 -22.28 -20.11
N SER A 278 -15.03 -22.43 -21.45
CA SER A 278 -15.93 -23.37 -22.12
C SER A 278 -15.26 -24.73 -22.42
N LEU A 279 -13.99 -24.89 -22.07
CA LEU A 279 -13.18 -26.12 -22.16
C LEU A 279 -12.98 -26.72 -20.77
#